data_AF-A0A4Y2Q837-F1
#
_entry.id   AF-A0A4Y2Q837-F1
#
_cell.length_a   1.000
_cell.length_b   1.000
_cell.length_c   1.000
_cell.angle_alpha   90.00
_cell.angle_beta   90.00
_cell.angle_gamma   90.00
#
_symmetry.space_group_name_H-M   'P 1'
#
loop_
_entity.id
_entity.type
_entity.pdbx_description
1 polymer ?
#
loop_
_entity_poly.entity_id
_entity_poly.type
_entity_poly.pdbx_seq_one_letter_code
_entity_poly.pdbx_strand_id
1 'polypeptide(L)' 'AGKIHISESSQRHLQKDDFITEPRGSMKIKGKGQMNTYWLLGLKKETCE' A
#
# COMPACT_ATOMS: atom_id res chain seq x y z
N ALA A 1 7.65 14.29 -5.34
CA ALA A 1 6.22 14.27 -4.90
C ALA A 1 5.41 13.61 -6.01
N GLY A 2 4.38 12.80 -5.71
CA GLY A 2 3.60 12.08 -6.73
C GLY A 2 3.38 10.58 -6.48
N LYS A 3 3.63 10.08 -5.26
CA LYS A 3 3.30 8.69 -4.88
C LYS A 3 1.98 8.68 -4.08
N ILE A 4 1.15 7.67 -4.30
CA ILE A 4 -0.14 7.53 -3.61
C ILE A 4 0.10 6.81 -2.28
N HIS A 5 -0.19 7.49 -1.18
CA HIS A 5 -0.05 6.95 0.17
C HIS A 5 -1.32 6.19 0.56
N ILE A 6 -1.17 4.97 1.03
CA ILE A 6 -2.28 4.12 1.46
C ILE A 6 -2.01 3.53 2.84
N SER A 7 -3.09 3.29 3.60
CA SER A 7 -3.02 2.57 4.87
C SER A 7 -2.99 1.06 4.64
N GLU A 8 -2.56 0.32 5.66
CA GLU A 8 -2.60 -1.16 5.68
C GLU A 8 -3.97 -1.73 5.29
N SER A 9 -5.06 -1.10 5.75
CA SER A 9 -6.43 -1.52 5.43
C SER A 9 -6.68 -1.47 3.92
N SER A 10 -6.31 -0.37 3.27
CA SER A 10 -6.46 -0.21 1.82
C SER A 10 -5.56 -1.16 1.06
N GLN A 11 -4.31 -1.32 1.50
CA GLN A 11 -3.35 -2.24 0.91
C GLN A 11 -3.85 -3.69 0.90
N ARG A 12 -4.53 -4.13 1.97
CA ARG A 12 -5.13 -5.47 2.04
C ARG A 12 -6.25 -5.72 1.02
N HIS A 13 -6.99 -4.68 0.64
CA HIS A 13 -8.01 -4.78 -0.40
C HIS A 13 -7.37 -4.77 -1.79
N LEU A 14 -6.38 -3.89 -2.00
CA LEU A 14 -5.63 -3.77 -3.26
C LEU A 14 -4.77 -5.00 -3.58
N GLN A 15 -4.28 -5.72 -2.57
CA GLN A 15 -3.58 -7.00 -2.77
C GLN A 15 -4.44 -8.07 -3.46
N LYS A 16 -5.77 -7.94 -3.39
CA LYS A 16 -6.68 -8.87 -4.08
C LYS A 16 -6.81 -8.56 -5.58
N ASP A 17 -6.40 -7.37 -6.00
CA ASP A 17 -6.84 -6.75 -7.24
C ASP A 17 -5.65 -6.47 -8.19
N ASP A 18 -4.59 -7.30 -8.10
CA ASP A 18 -3.35 -7.18 -8.89
C ASP A 18 -2.71 -5.78 -8.84
N PHE A 19 -2.58 -5.21 -7.64
CA PHE A 19 -1.83 -3.96 -7.43
C PHE A 19 -0.49 -4.20 -6.73
N ILE A 20 0.53 -3.46 -7.16
CA ILE A 20 1.85 -3.40 -6.54
C ILE A 20 1.86 -2.30 -5.47
N THR A 21 2.15 -2.69 -4.24
CA THR A 21 2.27 -1.79 -3.09
C THR A 21 3.59 -2.03 -2.37
N GLU A 22 4.31 -0.96 -2.04
CA GLU A 22 5.56 -1.02 -1.28
C GLU A 22 5.35 -0.61 0.18
N PRO A 23 5.85 -1.37 1.16
CA PRO A 23 5.82 -0.99 2.56
C PRO A 23 6.73 0.22 2.81
N ARG A 24 6.14 1.31 3.31
CA ARG A 24 6.87 2.51 3.74
C ARG A 24 7.42 2.35 5.15
N GLY A 25 6.72 1.58 5.97
CA GLY A 25 7.03 1.34 7.38
C GLY A 25 5.83 1.61 8.29
N SER A 26 6.00 1.27 9.56
CA SER A 26 5.05 1.55 10.63
C SER A 26 5.21 2.99 11.11
N MET A 27 4.11 3.73 11.16
CA MET A 27 4.09 5.09 11.69
C MET A 27 3.07 5.20 12.83
N LYS A 28 3.43 5.97 13.86
CA LYS A 28 2.56 6.19 15.00
C LYS A 28 1.48 7.22 14.63
N ILE A 29 0.24 6.76 14.51
CA ILE A 29 -0.93 7.60 14.23
C ILE A 29 -1.63 7.91 15.55
N LYS A 30 -1.83 9.20 15.82
CA LYS A 30 -2.55 9.66 17.02
C LYS A 30 -3.97 9.06 17.02
N GLY A 31 -4.29 8.27 18.05
CA GLY A 31 -5.58 7.57 18.19
C GLY A 31 -5.66 6.16 17.60
N LYS A 32 -4.72 5.72 16.76
CA LYS A 32 -4.70 4.35 16.20
C LYS A 32 -3.48 3.51 16.61
N GLY A 33 -2.51 4.09 17.32
CA GLY A 33 -1.30 3.37 17.73
C GLY A 33 -0.28 3.33 16.60
N GLN A 34 0.42 2.21 16.45
CA GLN A 34 1.32 1.99 15.31
C GLN A 34 0.50 1.43 14.14
N MET A 35 0.58 2.06 12.99
CA MET A 35 -0.11 1.62 11.77
C MET A 35 0.90 1.55 10.63
N ASN A 36 0.86 0.46 9.87
CA ASN A 36 1.68 0.32 8.70
C ASN A 36 1.13 1.15 7.55
N THR A 37 2.06 1.77 6.84
CA THR A 37 1.78 2.61 5.69
C THR A 37 2.49 2.08 4.47
N TYR A 38 1.85 2.25 3.32
CA TYR A 38 2.33 1.70 2.05
C TYR A 38 2.23 2.76 0.96
N TRP A 39 3.05 2.61 -0.07
CA TRP A 39 2.97 3.36 -1.30
C TRP A 39 2.38 2.48 -2.40
N LEU A 40 1.37 2.99 -3.08
CA LEU A 40 0.85 2.34 -4.28
C LEU A 40 1.77 2.70 -5.46
N LEU A 41 2.37 1.69 -6.08
CA LEU A 41 3.24 1.85 -7.25
C LEU A 41 2.46 1.77 -8.56
N GLY A 42 1.42 0.94 -8.61
CA GLY A 42 0.58 0.77 -9.79
C GLY A 42 -0.02 -0.62 -9.89
N LEU A 43 -0.50 -0.98 -11.08
CA LEU A 43 -1.01 -2.31 -11.39
C LEU A 43 0.16 -3.28 -11.59
N LYS A 44 0.06 -4.46 -10.98
CA LYS A 44 0.88 -5.62 -11.30
C LYS A 44 0.36 -6.14 -12.64
N LYS A 45 0.92 -5.64 -13.73
CA LYS A 45 0.70 -6.29 -15.02
C LYS A 45 1.18 -7.72 -14.88
N GLU A 46 0.25 -8.65 -15.00
CA GLU A 46 0.52 -10.02 -15.39
C GLU A 46 1.38 -9.93 -16.66
N THR A 47 2.67 -10.24 -16.52
CA THR A 47 3.51 -10.53 -17.67
C THR A 47 2.88 -11.75 -18.33
N CYS A 48 2.14 -11.53 -19.42
CA CYS A 48 1.95 -12.56 -20.42
C CYS A 48 3.34 -12.82 -21.03
N GLU A 49 3.96 -13.92 -20.63
CA GLU A 49 5.06 -14.57 -21.36
C GLU A 49 4.50 -15.83 -22.03
#